data_AF-A0AAW7PTL9-F1
#
_entry.id   AF-A0AAW7PTL9-F1
#
_cell.length_a   1.000
_cell.length_b   1.000
_cell.length_c   1.000
_cell.angle_alpha   90.00
_cell.angle_beta   90.00
_cell.angle_gamma   90.00
#
_symmetry.space_group_name_H-M   'P 1'
#
loop_
_entity.id
_entity.type
_entity.pdbx_description
1 polymer ?
#
loop_
_entity_poly.entity_id
_entity_poly.type
_entity_poly.pdbx_seq_one_letter_code
_entity_poly.pdbx_strand_id
1 'polypeptide(L)'
;MNLDDFIKNTEPKKKKSIFDEHIKDIKKLLDLGYTQKQVIEYLQQKIKNKVGLSEQNLSNYLKKNKDTNKKNIKTEIEKPQDIKKDSSEKKPLDMWANLKQKN
;
A
#
# COMPACT_ATOMS: atom_id res chain seq x y z
N MET A 1 -42.63 -9.66 1.95
CA MET A 1 -41.19 -9.67 1.61
C MET A 1 -41.07 -10.34 0.26
N ASN A 2 -40.64 -9.62 -0.78
CA ASN A 2 -40.59 -10.15 -2.15
C ASN A 2 -39.30 -10.97 -2.34
N LEU A 3 -39.42 -12.20 -2.85
CA LEU A 3 -38.29 -13.08 -3.18
C LEU A 3 -37.34 -12.42 -4.19
N ASP A 4 -37.88 -11.63 -5.11
CA ASP A 4 -37.10 -10.86 -6.09
C ASP A 4 -36.17 -9.83 -5.45
N ASP A 5 -36.57 -9.22 -4.33
CA ASP A 5 -35.75 -8.24 -3.61
C ASP A 5 -34.62 -8.91 -2.80
N PHE A 6 -34.79 -10.18 -2.42
CA PHE A 6 -33.76 -10.98 -1.76
C PHE A 6 -32.67 -11.43 -2.77
N ILE A 7 -33.08 -11.91 -3.94
CA ILE A 7 -32.17 -12.42 -4.98
C ILE A 7 -31.36 -11.28 -5.62
N LYS A 8 -31.97 -10.10 -5.84
CA LYS A 8 -31.25 -8.92 -6.38
C LYS A 8 -30.12 -8.40 -5.49
N ASN A 9 -30.13 -8.73 -4.20
CA ASN A 9 -29.12 -8.26 -3.23
C ASN A 9 -27.95 -9.24 -3.06
N THR A 10 -27.87 -10.29 -3.89
CA THR A 10 -26.86 -11.35 -3.76
C THR A 10 -25.53 -11.02 -4.46
N GLU A 11 -25.46 -9.98 -5.28
CA GLU A 11 -24.17 -9.55 -5.83
C GLU A 11 -23.27 -9.00 -4.72
N PRO A 12 -22.09 -9.60 -4.49
CA PRO A 12 -21.21 -9.13 -3.44
C PRO A 12 -20.74 -7.71 -3.76
N LYS A 13 -21.14 -6.74 -2.95
CA LYS A 13 -20.64 -5.36 -3.03
C LYS A 13 -19.11 -5.39 -2.94
N LYS A 14 -18.44 -4.95 -4.00
CA LYS A 14 -16.98 -4.86 -4.04
C LYS A 14 -16.51 -4.01 -2.86
N LYS A 15 -15.62 -4.56 -2.02
CA LYS A 15 -15.02 -3.83 -0.89
C LYS A 15 -14.20 -2.67 -1.45
N LYS A 16 -14.65 -1.45 -1.21
CA LYS A 16 -13.91 -0.22 -1.55
C LYS A 16 -13.02 0.18 -0.39
N SER A 17 -11.84 0.69 -0.69
CA SER A 17 -10.97 1.26 0.34
C SER A 17 -11.49 2.63 0.75
N ILE A 18 -11.35 2.98 2.02
CA ILE A 18 -11.62 4.34 2.50
C ILE A 18 -10.72 5.38 1.82
N PHE A 19 -9.55 4.98 1.33
CA PHE A 19 -8.64 5.85 0.61
C PHE A 19 -9.08 6.11 -0.84
N ASP A 20 -9.97 5.30 -1.42
CA ASP A 20 -10.45 5.50 -2.80
C ASP A 20 -11.22 6.82 -2.92
N GLU A 21 -12.02 7.16 -1.90
CA GLU A 21 -12.82 8.39 -1.85
C GLU A 21 -11.94 9.65 -1.75
N HIS A 22 -10.76 9.52 -1.14
CA HIS A 22 -9.84 10.63 -0.87
C HIS A 22 -8.55 10.58 -1.71
N ILE A 23 -8.50 9.77 -2.76
CA ILE A 23 -7.29 9.57 -3.56
C ILE A 23 -6.74 10.86 -4.17
N LYS A 24 -7.61 11.80 -4.55
CA LYS A 24 -7.22 13.09 -5.12
C LYS A 24 -6.46 13.94 -4.10
N ASP A 25 -6.95 14.00 -2.87
CA ASP A 25 -6.33 14.75 -1.79
C ASP A 25 -5.02 14.09 -1.37
N ILE A 26 -5.01 12.76 -1.26
CA ILE A 26 -3.80 11.97 -0.94
C ILE A 26 -2.70 12.26 -1.96
N LYS A 27 -3.00 12.19 -3.26
CA LYS A 27 -2.01 12.49 -4.31
C LYS A 27 -1.50 13.92 -4.21
N LYS A 28 -2.40 14.90 -4.09
CA LYS A 28 -2.03 16.32 -3.96
C LYS A 28 -1.09 16.55 -2.77
N LEU A 29 -1.38 15.96 -1.61
CA LEU A 29 -0.53 16.11 -0.43
C LEU A 29 0.83 15.44 -0.61
N LEU A 30 0.88 14.25 -1.23
CA LEU A 30 2.14 13.58 -1.52
C LEU A 30 2.98 14.37 -2.54
N ASP A 31 2.36 14.97 -3.56
CA ASP A 31 3.03 15.80 -4.57
C ASP A 31 3.59 17.10 -3.97
N LEU A 32 2.92 17.63 -2.94
CA LEU A 32 3.40 18.78 -2.15
C LEU A 32 4.53 18.40 -1.17
N GLY A 33 4.93 17.13 -1.11
CA GLY A 33 6.02 16.66 -0.26
C GLY A 33 5.61 16.34 1.18
N TYR A 34 4.32 16.28 1.49
CA TYR A 34 3.86 15.87 2.82
C TYR A 34 4.14 14.40 3.09
N THR A 35 4.52 14.11 4.33
CA THR A 35 4.76 12.73 4.80
C THR A 35 3.46 11.95 4.93
N GLN A 36 3.54 10.62 4.88
CA GLN A 36 2.37 9.74 5.05
C GLN A 36 1.64 9.99 6.39
N LYS A 37 2.38 10.32 7.45
CA LYS A 37 1.83 10.71 8.75
C LYS A 37 0.93 11.94 8.65
N GLN A 38 1.44 13.01 8.05
CA GLN A 38 0.69 14.26 7.86
C GLN A 38 -0.55 14.05 6.97
N VAL A 39 -0.44 13.20 5.95
CA VAL A 39 -1.59 12.81 5.11
C VAL A 39 -2.65 12.11 5.95
N ILE A 40 -2.27 11.18 6.84
CA ILE A 40 -3.21 10.51 7.75
C ILE A 40 -3.84 11.49 8.73
N GLU A 41 -3.07 12.39 9.35
CA GLU A 41 -3.60 13.41 10.26
C GLU A 41 -4.64 14.29 9.56
N TYR A 42 -4.35 14.73 8.34
CA TYR A 42 -5.31 15.48 7.51
C TYR A 42 -6.58 14.66 7.24
N LEU A 43 -6.45 13.39 6.83
CA LEU A 43 -7.60 12.52 6.56
C LEU A 43 -8.43 12.25 7.83
N GLN A 44 -7.79 12.09 8.98
CA GLN A 44 -8.48 11.89 10.27
C GLN A 44 -9.28 13.10 10.71
N GLN A 45 -8.87 14.31 10.32
CA GLN A 45 -9.64 15.54 10.56
C GLN A 45 -10.82 15.66 9.59
N LYS A 46 -10.66 15.21 8.35
CA LYS A 46 -11.68 15.31 7.30
C LYS A 46 -12.76 14.22 7.41
N ILE A 47 -12.38 13.02 7.84
CA ILE A 47 -13.24 11.84 7.82
C ILE A 47 -13.80 11.59 9.23
N LYS A 48 -15.13 11.50 9.34
CA LYS A 48 -15.81 11.20 10.62
C LYS A 48 -15.49 9.79 11.13
N ASN A 49 -15.32 8.82 10.23
CA ASN A 49 -14.97 7.44 10.56
C ASN A 49 -13.45 7.21 10.48
N LYS A 50 -12.81 6.96 11.62
CA LYS A 50 -11.35 6.79 11.72
C LYS A 50 -10.87 5.35 11.45
N VAL A 51 -11.79 4.40 11.28
CA VAL A 51 -11.47 2.98 11.13
C VAL A 51 -10.66 2.77 9.84
N GLY A 52 -9.46 2.22 9.99
CA GLY A 52 -8.57 1.89 8.87
C GLY A 52 -7.66 3.03 8.41
N LEU A 53 -7.74 4.23 9.00
CA LEU A 53 -6.83 5.36 8.72
C LEU A 53 -5.55 5.24 9.54
N SER A 54 -4.61 4.44 9.05
CA SER A 54 -3.25 4.31 9.61
C SER A 54 -2.20 4.48 8.52
N GLU A 55 -1.00 4.89 8.92
CA GLU A 55 0.15 5.03 8.01
C GLU A 55 0.46 3.71 7.30
N GLN A 56 0.39 2.58 8.02
CA GLN A 56 0.60 1.26 7.45
C GLN A 56 -0.45 0.93 6.37
N ASN A 57 -1.71 1.26 6.62
CA ASN A 57 -2.79 1.02 5.65
C ASN A 57 -2.65 1.92 4.42
N LEU A 58 -2.28 3.20 4.60
CA LEU A 58 -1.99 4.10 3.49
C LEU A 58 -0.80 3.63 2.67
N SER A 59 0.30 3.22 3.33
CA SER A 59 1.47 2.66 2.67
C SER A 59 1.12 1.42 1.85
N ASN A 60 0.36 0.48 2.43
CA ASN A 60 -0.10 -0.73 1.75
C ASN A 60 -1.02 -0.40 0.58
N TYR A 61 -1.92 0.56 0.75
CA TYR A 61 -2.81 1.03 -0.31
C TYR A 61 -2.02 1.66 -1.46
N LEU A 62 -1.05 2.53 -1.18
CA LEU A 62 -0.19 3.15 -2.19
C LEU A 62 0.65 2.11 -2.94
N LYS A 63 1.20 1.09 -2.24
CA LYS A 63 1.93 -0.02 -2.86
C LYS A 63 1.05 -0.80 -3.84
N LYS A 64 -0.14 -1.22 -3.41
CA LYS A 64 -1.10 -1.95 -4.25
C LYS A 64 -1.50 -1.16 -5.50
N ASN A 65 -1.65 0.15 -5.37
CA ASN A 65 -2.02 1.03 -6.49
C ASN A 65 -0.84 1.40 -7.40
N LYS A 66 0.42 1.24 -6.97
CA LYS A 66 1.58 1.38 -7.85
C LYS A 66 1.68 0.24 -8.86
N ASP A 67 1.32 -0.98 -8.45
CA ASP A 67 1.40 -2.17 -9.30
C ASP A 67 0.23 -2.29 -10.29
N THR A 68 -0.93 -1.72 -9.99
CA THR A 68 -2.07 -1.67 -10.93
C THR A 68 -1.81 -0.71 -12.09
N ASN A 69 -1.00 0.34 -11.91
CA ASN A 69 -0.54 1.20 -13.00
C ASN A 69 0.45 0.53 -13.95
N LYS A 70 1.16 -0.54 -13.53
CA LYS A 70 2.09 -1.28 -14.40
C LYS A 70 1.38 -2.31 -15.29
N LYS A 71 0.18 -2.76 -14.95
CA LYS A 71 -0.54 -3.80 -15.71
C LYS A 71 -1.32 -3.28 -16.92
N ASN A 72 -1.39 -1.96 -17.11
CA ASN A 72 -2.00 -1.30 -18.28
C ASN A 72 -0.95 -0.61 -19.19
N ILE A 73 0.29 -1.10 -19.22
CA ILE A 73 1.27 -0.69 -20.24
C ILE A 73 1.70 -1.97 -20.97
N LYS A 74 0.84 -2.44 -21.88
CA LYS A 74 1.25 -3.33 -22.96
C LYS A 74 1.37 -2.47 -24.22
N THR A 75 2.57 -1.94 -24.43
CA THR A 75 3.16 -1.70 -25.77
C THR A 75 4.61 -1.26 -25.56
N GLU A 76 5.51 -2.24 -25.76
CA GLU A 76 6.70 -2.08 -26.59
C GLU A 76 7.68 -0.96 -26.22
N ILE A 77 8.53 -1.16 -25.21
CA ILE A 77 9.86 -0.54 -25.15
C ILE A 77 10.85 -1.55 -24.53
N GLU A 78 11.68 -2.09 -25.40
CA GLU A 78 13.07 -2.56 -25.27
C GLU A 78 13.59 -3.00 -23.88
N LYS A 79 14.12 -4.23 -23.85
CA LYS A 79 14.86 -4.85 -22.73
C LYS A 79 15.90 -3.88 -22.12
N PRO A 80 15.86 -3.59 -20.81
CA PRO A 80 17.04 -3.11 -20.12
C PRO A 80 17.99 -4.29 -19.89
N GLN A 81 19.24 -4.08 -20.31
CA GLN A 81 20.36 -5.02 -20.24
C GLN A 81 20.67 -5.46 -18.80
N ASP A 82 21.12 -6.71 -18.67
CA ASP A 82 21.59 -7.35 -17.44
C ASP A 82 22.64 -6.51 -16.71
N ILE A 83 22.26 -5.96 -15.56
CA ILE A 83 23.21 -5.46 -14.57
C ILE A 83 23.63 -6.66 -13.72
N LYS A 84 24.78 -7.26 -14.04
CA LYS A 84 25.45 -8.25 -13.20
C LYS A 84 25.69 -7.63 -11.82
N LYS A 85 24.91 -8.03 -10.82
CA LYS A 85 25.18 -7.72 -9.42
C LYS A 85 26.14 -8.75 -8.87
N ASP A 86 27.33 -8.26 -8.59
CA ASP A 86 28.42 -8.94 -7.91
C ASP A 86 27.92 -9.65 -6.64
N SER A 87 28.20 -10.95 -6.56
CA SER A 87 27.85 -11.82 -5.45
C SER A 87 28.78 -11.57 -4.28
N SER A 88 28.40 -10.67 -3.38
CA SER A 88 28.87 -10.69 -1.99
C SER A 88 27.69 -10.98 -1.07
N GLU A 89 27.43 -12.28 -0.87
CA GLU A 89 26.54 -12.79 0.17
C GLU A 89 27.02 -12.30 1.54
N LYS A 90 26.47 -11.18 2.00
CA LYS A 90 26.60 -10.80 3.41
C LYS A 90 25.63 -11.69 4.20
N LYS A 91 26.19 -12.70 4.86
CA LYS A 91 25.49 -13.53 5.85
C LYS A 91 24.76 -12.62 6.85
N PRO A 92 23.55 -12.99 7.32
CA PRO A 92 22.89 -12.24 8.39
C PRO A 92 23.81 -12.21 9.62
N LEU A 93 24.06 -11.00 10.13
CA LEU A 93 24.85 -10.79 11.33
C LEU A 93 24.08 -11.36 12.52
N ASP A 94 24.57 -12.47 13.08
CA ASP A 94 23.90 -13.14 14.19
C ASP A 94 24.19 -12.38 15.50
N MET A 95 23.20 -11.60 15.96
CA MET A 95 23.34 -10.67 17.10
C MET A 95 23.56 -11.37 18.45
N TRP A 96 23.42 -12.69 18.51
CA TRP A 96 23.43 -13.46 19.75
C TRP A 96 24.75 -14.20 20.02
N ALA A 97 25.71 -14.15 19.09
CA ALA A 97 26.96 -14.93 19.17
C ALA A 97 27.83 -14.59 20.41
N ASN A 98 27.76 -13.36 20.93
CA ASN A 98 28.61 -12.92 22.03
C ASN A 98 27.95 -12.92 23.42
N LEU A 99 26.73 -13.47 23.57
CA LEU A 99 26.01 -13.50 24.85
C LEU A 99 26.32 -14.73 25.72
N LYS A 100 27.17 -15.64 25.26
CA LYS A 100 27.43 -16.93 25.91
C LYS A 100 28.87 -17.12 26.40
N GLN A 101 29.52 -16.09 26.95
CA GLN A 101 30.75 -16.30 27.72
C GLN A 101 30.86 -15.35 28.92
N LYS A 102 30.27 -15.79 30.04
CA LYS A 102 30.67 -15.37 31.38
C LYS A 102 30.28 -16.49 32.36
N ASN A 103 31.19 -17.46 32.51
CA ASN A 103 31.33 -18.25 33.72
C ASN A 103 32.75 -18.01 34.22
#